data_AF-A0A8H8NPY8-F1
#
_entry.id   AF-A0A8H8NPY8-F1
#
_cell.length_a   1.000
_cell.length_b   1.000
_cell.length_c   1.000
_cell.angle_alpha   90.00
_cell.angle_beta   90.00
_cell.angle_gamma   90.00
#
_symmetry.space_group_name_H-M   'P 1'
#
loop_
_entity.id
_entity.type
_entity.pdbx_description
1 polymer ?
#
loop_
_entity_poly.entity_id
_entity_poly.type
_entity_poly.pdbx_seq_one_letter_code
_entity_poly.pdbx_strand_id
1 'polypeptide(L)'
;MRYTDPNVPLAQSDEDAILGLDKPMIDIHGKFMALQIRLTLGTSAYATMALREVTKTETSSFHQTNLTLLSEDQAYRDTAKNDPEMASIEPGSSLADDAVTGDGDLTVEVVEGQ
;
A
#
# COMPACT_ATOMS: atom_id res chain seq x y z
N MET A 1 5.88 -12.43 -1.63
CA MET A 1 6.29 -11.03 -1.83
C MET A 1 7.52 -10.79 -0.97
N ARG A 2 8.39 -9.85 -1.35
CA ARG A 2 9.63 -9.58 -0.62
C ARG A 2 9.53 -8.25 0.12
N TYR A 3 10.16 -8.18 1.30
CA TYR A 3 10.17 -6.99 2.15
C TYR A 3 11.47 -6.94 2.97
N THR A 4 11.80 -5.76 3.49
CA THR A 4 12.99 -5.55 4.33
C THR A 4 12.60 -5.01 5.70
N ASP A 5 11.68 -4.05 5.77
CA ASP A 5 11.17 -3.51 7.04
C ASP A 5 9.84 -4.17 7.44
N PRO A 6 9.74 -4.80 8.64
CA PRO A 6 8.51 -5.42 9.12
C PRO A 6 7.38 -4.43 9.46
N ASN A 7 7.65 -3.13 9.61
CA ASN A 7 6.61 -2.14 9.90
C ASN A 7 5.85 -1.67 8.64
N VAL A 8 6.35 -1.97 7.44
CA VAL A 8 5.72 -1.54 6.19
C VAL A 8 4.50 -2.43 5.92
N PRO A 9 3.29 -1.87 5.76
CA PRO A 9 2.09 -2.65 5.48
C PRO A 9 2.23 -3.31 4.10
N LEU A 10 2.02 -4.62 4.03
CA LEU A 10 2.10 -5.41 2.78
C LEU A 10 0.73 -5.61 2.10
N ALA A 11 -0.34 -5.19 2.76
CA ALA A 11 -1.70 -5.23 2.23
C ALA A 11 -2.36 -3.89 2.50
N GLN A 12 -3.14 -3.42 1.52
CA GLN A 12 -3.93 -2.20 1.68
C GLN A 12 -5.04 -2.45 2.70
N SER A 13 -5.17 -1.55 3.69
CA SER A 13 -6.31 -1.58 4.61
C SER A 13 -7.55 -0.96 3.98
N ASP A 14 -8.73 -1.26 4.53
CA ASP A 14 -9.98 -0.68 4.04
C ASP A 14 -10.00 0.85 4.23
N GLU A 15 -9.35 1.35 5.29
CA GLU A 15 -9.21 2.79 5.54
C GLU A 15 -8.35 3.45 4.47
N ASP A 16 -7.19 2.87 4.14
CA ASP A 16 -6.30 3.37 3.08
C ASP A 16 -7.01 3.42 1.73
N ALA A 17 -7.83 2.40 1.44
CA ALA A 17 -8.59 2.32 0.20
C ALA A 17 -9.64 3.43 0.11
N ILE A 18 -10.28 3.80 1.22
CA ILE A 18 -11.26 4.89 1.28
C ILE A 18 -10.58 6.26 1.16
N LEU A 19 -9.39 6.41 1.75
CA LEU A 19 -8.60 7.65 1.69
C LEU A 19 -7.88 7.83 0.34
N GLY A 20 -7.94 6.83 -0.55
CA GLY A 20 -7.28 6.88 -1.85
C GLY A 20 -5.75 6.78 -1.76
N LEU A 21 -5.23 6.22 -0.67
CA LEU A 21 -3.80 5.98 -0.51
C LEU A 21 -3.35 4.85 -1.45
N ASP A 22 -2.14 5.00 -1.98
CA ASP A 22 -1.57 4.05 -2.92
C ASP A 22 -1.36 2.67 -2.29
N LYS A 23 -1.51 1.64 -3.12
CA LYS A 23 -1.28 0.25 -2.71
C LYS A 23 0.20 0.05 -2.38
N PRO A 24 0.50 -0.76 -1.36
CA PRO A 24 1.90 -1.03 -1.02
C PRO A 24 2.62 -1.72 -2.17
N MET A 25 3.79 -1.18 -2.54
CA MET A 25 4.63 -1.72 -3.60
C MET A 25 5.51 -2.87 -3.09
N ILE A 26 5.75 -3.84 -3.96
CA ILE A 26 6.60 -5.00 -3.65
C ILE A 26 8.06 -4.62 -3.92
N ASP A 27 8.93 -4.79 -2.93
CA ASP A 27 10.38 -4.65 -3.10
C ASP A 27 10.96 -5.93 -3.74
N ILE A 28 11.47 -5.83 -4.98
CA ILE A 28 12.03 -6.97 -5.72
C ILE A 28 13.32 -7.49 -5.04
N HIS A 29 14.05 -6.63 -4.32
CA HIS A 29 15.32 -6.95 -3.65
C HIS A 29 15.17 -7.20 -2.15
N GLY A 30 13.94 -7.28 -1.64
CA GLY A 30 13.70 -7.44 -0.21
C GLY A 30 14.32 -8.71 0.38
N LYS A 31 14.90 -8.56 1.58
CA LYS A 31 15.63 -9.63 2.29
C LYS A 31 14.72 -10.77 2.74
N PHE A 32 13.54 -10.42 3.24
CA PHE A 32 12.58 -11.36 3.79
C PHE A 32 11.46 -11.69 2.82
N MET A 33 10.87 -12.86 2.96
CA MET A 33 9.77 -13.33 2.14
C MET A 33 8.48 -13.39 2.97
N ALA A 34 7.44 -12.73 2.50
CA ALA A 34 6.09 -12.78 3.05
C ALA A 34 5.15 -13.61 2.15
N LEU A 35 4.21 -14.30 2.79
CA LEU A 35 3.11 -15.02 2.17
C LEU A 35 1.80 -14.26 2.40
N GLN A 36 1.20 -13.75 1.32
CA GLN A 36 -0.12 -13.13 1.36
C GLN A 36 -1.16 -14.14 0.85
N ILE A 37 -2.21 -14.37 1.63
CA ILE A 37 -3.26 -15.34 1.31
C ILE A 37 -4.61 -14.63 1.37
N ARG A 38 -5.45 -14.85 0.36
CA ARG A 38 -6.86 -14.44 0.38
C ARG A 38 -7.71 -15.70 0.53
N LEU A 39 -8.39 -15.81 1.66
CA LEU A 39 -9.25 -16.95 1.98
C LEU A 39 -10.71 -16.51 1.99
N THR A 40 -11.59 -17.34 1.45
CA THR A 40 -13.04 -17.24 1.67
C THR A 40 -13.43 -18.40 2.57
N LEU A 41 -14.02 -18.09 3.73
CA LEU A 41 -14.37 -19.07 4.75
C LEU A 41 -15.88 -19.17 4.90
N GLY A 42 -16.38 -20.39 5.17
CA GLY A 42 -17.77 -20.61 5.52
C GLY A 42 -18.11 -20.07 6.92
N THR A 43 -19.39 -20.07 7.27
CA THR A 43 -19.84 -19.73 8.62
C THR A 43 -19.19 -20.66 9.65
N SER A 44 -18.74 -20.11 10.78
CA SER A 44 -18.10 -20.85 11.87
C SER A 44 -16.73 -21.48 11.55
N ALA A 45 -16.07 -21.05 10.47
CA ALA A 45 -14.70 -21.46 10.15
C ALA A 45 -13.66 -20.46 10.68
N TYR A 46 -12.54 -20.97 11.22
CA TYR A 46 -11.47 -20.16 11.80
C TYR A 46 -10.26 -20.11 10.87
N ALA A 47 -9.86 -18.89 10.47
CA ALA A 47 -8.68 -18.67 9.63
C ALA A 47 -7.39 -19.22 10.28
N THR A 48 -7.29 -19.15 11.61
CA THR A 48 -6.13 -19.69 12.35
C THR A 48 -5.96 -21.20 12.19
N MET A 49 -7.05 -21.95 12.05
CA MET A 49 -7.00 -23.40 11.80
C MET A 49 -6.55 -23.71 10.38
N ALA A 50 -6.99 -22.90 9.41
CA ALA A 50 -6.51 -23.00 8.03
C ALA A 50 -5.01 -22.70 7.95
N LEU A 51 -4.54 -21.65 8.64
CA LEU A 51 -3.12 -21.30 8.69
C LEU A 51 -2.30 -22.40 9.36
N ARG A 52 -2.77 -22.96 10.49
CA ARG A 52 -2.11 -24.10 11.14
C ARG A 52 -1.91 -25.28 10.20
N GLU A 53 -2.91 -25.58 9.37
CA GLU A 53 -2.84 -26.68 8.41
C GLU A 53 -1.89 -26.38 7.24
N VAL A 54 -1.82 -25.13 6.80
CA VAL A 54 -0.92 -24.70 5.70
C VAL A 54 0.53 -24.62 6.16
N THR A 55 0.80 -23.99 7.31
CA THR A 55 2.17 -23.78 7.80
C THR A 55 2.70 -24.96 8.61
N LYS A 56 1.80 -25.88 9.01
CA LYS A 56 2.10 -27.01 9.90
C LYS A 56 2.73 -26.58 11.23
N THR A 57 2.35 -25.39 11.71
CA THR A 57 2.90 -24.76 12.92
C THR A 57 1.87 -24.72 14.05
N GLU A 58 2.33 -24.79 15.29
CA GLU A 58 1.47 -24.64 16.46
C GLU A 58 0.95 -23.19 16.61
N THR A 59 -0.27 -23.03 17.13
CA THR A 59 -0.90 -21.72 17.34
C THR A 59 -1.00 -21.35 18.83
N SER A 60 -0.22 -21.99 19.72
CA SER A 60 -0.20 -21.59 21.13
C SER A 60 0.51 -20.26 21.31
N SER A 61 0.04 -19.47 22.29
CA SER A 61 0.58 -18.13 22.55
C SER A 61 2.08 -18.16 22.87
N PHE A 62 2.53 -19.16 23.62
CA PHE A 62 3.94 -19.31 23.96
C PHE A 62 4.80 -19.59 22.72
N HIS A 63 4.35 -20.49 21.84
CA HIS A 63 5.07 -20.81 20.60
C HIS A 63 5.13 -19.59 19.66
N GLN A 64 4.01 -18.90 19.48
CA GLN A 64 3.95 -17.70 18.62
C GLN A 64 4.82 -16.55 19.17
N THR A 65 4.84 -16.36 20.50
CA THR A 65 5.71 -15.36 21.14
C THR A 65 7.19 -15.71 20.93
N ASN A 66 7.55 -16.99 21.04
CA ASN A 66 8.91 -17.45 20.80
C ASN A 66 9.33 -17.23 19.35
N LEU A 67 8.45 -17.53 18.38
CA LEU A 67 8.71 -17.25 16.96
C LEU A 67 8.98 -15.76 16.73
N THR A 68 8.18 -14.86 17.30
CA THR A 68 8.42 -13.41 17.19
C THR A 68 9.76 -12.99 17.78
N LEU A 69 10.18 -13.58 18.91
CA LEU A 69 11.47 -13.27 19.53
C LEU A 69 12.66 -13.78 18.69
N LEU A 70 12.52 -14.95 18.07
CA LEU A 70 13.56 -15.56 17.25
C LEU A 70 13.62 -14.99 15.82
N SER A 71 12.60 -14.26 15.38
CA SER A 71 12.56 -13.72 14.03
C SER A 71 13.65 -12.67 13.80
N GLU A 72 14.49 -12.92 12.79
CA GLU A 72 15.58 -12.04 12.38
C GLU A 72 15.09 -10.72 11.77
N ASP A 73 13.82 -10.64 11.37
CA ASP A 73 13.19 -9.45 10.80
C ASP A 73 13.06 -8.30 11.81
N GLN A 74 12.95 -8.61 13.11
CA GLN A 74 12.84 -7.63 14.18
C GLN A 74 14.07 -6.73 14.27
N ALA A 75 15.24 -7.21 13.82
CA ALA A 75 16.45 -6.41 13.77
C ALA A 75 16.45 -5.34 12.66
N TYR A 76 15.57 -5.48 11.66
CA TYR A 76 15.46 -4.56 10.51
C TYR A 76 14.30 -3.59 10.65
N ARG A 77 13.65 -3.59 11.82
CA ARG A 77 12.58 -2.67 12.18
C ARG A 77 13.11 -1.23 12.14
N ASP A 78 12.39 -0.34 11.46
CA ASP A 78 12.77 1.07 11.23
C ASP A 78 13.92 1.31 10.23
N THR A 79 14.35 0.29 9.47
CA THR A 79 15.29 0.51 8.35
C THR A 79 14.69 1.41 7.26
N ALA A 80 13.38 1.39 7.06
CA ALA A 80 12.71 2.26 6.09
C ALA A 80 12.67 3.75 6.51
N LYS A 81 12.90 4.08 7.79
CA LYS A 81 12.91 5.48 8.27
C LYS A 81 14.27 6.16 8.09
N ASN A 82 15.35 5.39 7.94
CA ASN A 82 16.72 5.91 7.88
C ASN A 82 17.22 6.17 6.45
N ASP A 83 16.45 5.83 5.42
CA ASP A 83 16.70 6.25 4.03
C ASP A 83 15.79 7.44 3.67
N PRO A 84 16.31 8.69 3.73
CA PRO A 84 15.53 9.90 3.42
C PRO A 84 15.22 10.09 1.92
N GLU A 85 15.58 9.17 1.03
CA GLU A 85 15.45 9.35 -0.43
C GLU A 85 14.06 8.98 -0.99
N MET A 86 13.19 8.32 -0.22
CA MET A 86 11.80 8.04 -0.65
C MET A 86 10.74 8.97 -0.05
N ALA A 87 11.13 9.99 0.71
CA ALA A 87 10.21 10.94 1.35
C ALA A 87 9.89 12.18 0.49
N SER A 88 10.44 12.30 -0.73
CA SER A 88 10.25 13.47 -1.60
C SER A 88 9.53 13.14 -2.91
N ILE A 89 8.36 12.54 -2.83
CA ILE A 89 7.35 12.70 -3.90
C ILE A 89 6.16 13.40 -3.25
N GLU A 90 6.22 14.73 -3.29
CA GLU A 90 5.14 15.63 -2.89
C GLU A 90 3.84 15.29 -3.65
N PRO A 91 2.68 15.26 -2.97
CA PRO A 91 1.38 15.21 -3.61
C PRO A 91 0.98 16.64 -4.02
N GLY A 92 1.10 16.97 -5.31
CA GLY A 92 0.89 18.35 -5.76
C GLY A 92 0.45 18.48 -7.22
N SER A 93 -0.87 18.39 -7.42
CA SER A 93 -1.68 19.14 -8.39
C SER A 93 -1.31 19.11 -9.88
N SER A 94 -2.18 18.50 -10.68
CA SER A 94 -2.79 19.24 -11.80
C SER A 94 -4.28 18.89 -11.90
N LEU A 95 -5.10 19.85 -11.50
CA LEU A 95 -6.50 19.95 -11.88
C LEU A 95 -6.60 20.20 -13.39
N ALA A 96 -7.59 19.57 -14.00
CA ALA A 96 -8.36 20.03 -15.17
C ALA A 96 -7.58 20.40 -16.44
N ASP A 97 -7.49 19.44 -17.36
CA ASP A 97 -7.42 19.73 -18.80
C ASP A 97 -8.55 18.96 -19.49
N ASP A 98 -9.77 19.52 -19.41
CA ASP A 98 -10.87 19.22 -20.32
C ASP A 98 -11.36 20.56 -20.86
N ALA A 99 -10.64 21.09 -21.83
CA ALA A 99 -11.07 22.20 -22.65
C ALA A 99 -11.05 21.75 -24.11
N VAL A 100 -12.24 21.33 -24.53
CA VAL A 100 -12.69 21.07 -25.89
C VAL A 100 -12.13 22.05 -26.92
N THR A 101 -11.47 21.52 -27.95
CA THR A 101 -11.18 22.22 -29.19
C THR A 101 -12.49 22.56 -29.89
N GLY A 102 -12.82 23.84 -29.99
CA GLY A 102 -13.96 24.35 -30.74
C GLY A 102 -13.66 25.75 -31.26
N ASP A 103 -13.08 25.83 -32.45
CA ASP A 103 -12.97 27.04 -33.25
C ASP A 103 -14.32 27.75 -33.37
N GLY A 104 -14.36 29.00 -32.91
CA GLY A 104 -15.53 29.87 -32.95
C GLY A 104 -15.08 31.32 -32.96
N ASP A 105 -14.70 31.77 -34.15
CA ASP A 105 -14.45 33.16 -34.53
C ASP A 105 -15.59 34.09 -34.09
N LEU A 106 -15.28 35.09 -33.25
CA LEU A 106 -16.14 36.25 -33.04
C LEU A 106 -15.29 37.47 -32.65
N THR A 107 -14.76 38.16 -33.66
CA THR A 107 -14.24 39.52 -33.50
C THR A 107 -15.41 40.50 -33.41
N VAL A 108 -15.48 41.25 -32.30
CA VAL A 108 -16.50 42.28 -32.05
C VAL A 108 -16.02 43.61 -32.65
N GLU A 109 -16.82 44.15 -33.59
CA GLU A 109 -16.63 45.49 -34.14
C GLU A 109 -16.81 46.58 -33.07
N VAL A 110 -15.82 47.47 -32.95
CA VAL A 110 -15.94 48.74 -32.22
C VAL A 110 -16.32 49.81 -33.24
N VAL A 111 -17.56 50.30 -33.18
CA VAL A 111 -18.02 51.47 -33.92
C VAL A 111 -17.80 52.70 -33.05
N GLU A 112 -16.91 53.61 -33.50
CA GLU A 112 -16.80 54.97 -32.95
C GLU A 112 -18.00 55.82 -33.40
N GLY A 113 -18.56 56.61 -32.49
CA GLY A 113 -19.59 57.60 -32.79
C GLY A 113 -19.42 58.86 -31.95
N GLN A 114 -19.12 59.97 -32.63
CA GLN A 114 -19.41 61.34 -32.21
C GLN A 114 -20.91 61.62 -32.27
#